data_AF-A0A7G5ELZ3-F1
#
_entry.id   AF-A0A7G5ELZ3-F1
#
_cell.length_a   1.000
_cell.length_b   1.000
_cell.length_c   1.000
_cell.angle_alpha   90.00
_cell.angle_beta   90.00
_cell.angle_gamma   90.00
#
_symmetry.space_group_name_H-M   'P 1'
#
loop_
_entity.id
_entity.type
_entity.pdbx_description
1 polymer ?
#
loop_
_entity_poly.entity_id
_entity_poly.type
_entity_poly.pdbx_seq_one_letter_code
_entity_poly.pdbx_strand_id
1 'polypeptide(L)'
;MGKKWTGSKWVAVAMQADQSPGIVVENITADAASNAQTVIADTFAEVRTVVGTVLTISVRMEVGGQLYPVNEAFDMPITSVDGRVYPKRVLFEAGRATFTITMTEPRIWNVTAEMINSSLPPEKHMRFAGLRVVAAEI
;
A
#
# COMPACT_ATOMS: atom_id res chain seq x y z
N MET A 1 14.13 9.31 -20.07
CA MET A 1 14.15 7.95 -20.66
C MET A 1 15.48 7.74 -21.38
N GLY A 2 16.30 6.78 -20.94
CA GLY A 2 17.63 6.53 -21.51
C GLY A 2 17.57 5.74 -22.82
N LYS A 3 18.46 6.06 -23.77
CA LYS A 3 18.69 5.26 -24.98
C LYS A 3 20.08 4.65 -24.90
N LYS A 4 20.24 3.39 -25.30
CA LYS A 4 21.53 2.67 -25.37
C LYS A 4 21.86 2.41 -26.83
N TRP A 5 23.11 2.69 -27.19
CA TRP A 5 23.65 2.38 -28.51
C TRP A 5 24.01 0.89 -28.59
N THR A 6 23.51 0.17 -29.61
CA THR A 6 23.80 -1.27 -29.82
C THR A 6 24.77 -1.53 -30.97
N GLY A 7 25.55 -0.54 -31.38
CA GLY A 7 26.49 -0.64 -32.51
C GLY A 7 25.87 -0.34 -33.88
N SER A 8 24.55 -0.46 -34.03
CA SER A 8 23.84 -0.22 -35.31
C SER A 8 22.59 0.65 -35.18
N LYS A 9 22.07 0.86 -33.97
CA LYS A 9 20.93 1.74 -33.70
C LYS A 9 20.89 2.18 -32.24
N TRP A 10 20.19 3.28 -32.00
CA TRP A 10 19.75 3.66 -30.66
C TRP A 10 18.53 2.83 -30.28
N VAL A 11 18.67 1.99 -29.26
CA VAL A 11 17.55 1.22 -28.70
C VAL A 11 17.09 1.90 -27.42
N ALA A 12 15.78 2.02 -27.21
CA ALA A 12 15.26 2.44 -25.93
C ALA A 12 15.75 1.46 -24.85
N VAL A 13 16.38 1.98 -23.80
CA VAL A 13 16.63 1.14 -22.62
C VAL A 13 15.26 0.92 -22.01
N ALA A 14 14.71 -0.28 -22.18
CA ALA A 14 13.60 -0.71 -21.34
C ALA A 14 14.09 -0.55 -19.89
N MET A 15 13.44 0.30 -19.10
CA MET A 15 13.60 0.24 -17.65
C MET A 15 13.35 -1.21 -17.29
N GLN A 16 14.39 -1.89 -16.79
CA GLN A 16 14.24 -3.23 -16.27
C GLN A 16 13.17 -3.11 -15.19
N ALA A 17 11.98 -3.63 -15.47
CA ALA A 17 10.89 -3.56 -14.53
C ALA A 17 11.40 -4.27 -13.29
N ASP A 18 11.42 -3.56 -12.16
CA ASP A 18 11.89 -4.12 -10.90
C ASP A 18 11.13 -5.43 -10.65
N GLN A 19 11.88 -6.53 -10.59
CA GLN A 19 11.33 -7.89 -10.48
C GLN A 19 10.93 -8.22 -9.03
N SER A 20 11.15 -7.30 -8.08
CA SER A 20 10.64 -7.45 -6.73
C SER A 20 9.11 -7.33 -6.70
N PRO A 21 8.41 -8.19 -5.93
CA PRO A 21 6.99 -8.05 -5.71
C PRO A 21 6.67 -6.66 -5.12
N GLY A 22 5.56 -6.06 -5.55
CA GLY A 22 5.08 -4.78 -5.07
C GLY A 22 3.63 -4.84 -4.67
N ILE A 23 3.27 -4.21 -3.57
CA ILE A 23 1.87 -4.00 -3.17
C ILE A 23 1.39 -2.69 -3.82
N VAL A 24 0.24 -2.76 -4.49
CA VAL A 24 -0.43 -1.61 -5.09
C VAL A 24 -1.83 -1.51 -4.52
N VAL A 25 -2.20 -0.32 -4.03
CA VAL A 25 -3.57 -0.02 -3.61
C VAL A 25 -4.42 0.17 -4.86
N GLU A 26 -5.50 -0.60 -4.97
CA GLU A 26 -6.46 -0.52 -6.08
C GLU A 26 -7.67 0.33 -5.72
N ASN A 27 -8.07 0.33 -4.44
CA ASN A 27 -9.24 1.06 -3.97
C ASN A 27 -9.16 1.32 -2.47
N ILE A 28 -9.74 2.45 -2.05
CA ILE A 28 -10.02 2.76 -0.65
C ILE A 28 -11.45 3.28 -0.58
N THR A 29 -12.23 2.80 0.38
CA THR A 29 -13.59 3.30 0.67
C THR A 29 -13.76 3.51 2.16
N ALA A 30 -14.58 4.49 2.54
CA ALA A 30 -15.03 4.68 3.90
C ALA A 30 -16.42 4.07 4.09
N ASP A 31 -16.76 3.75 5.34
CA ASP A 31 -18.14 3.44 5.70
C ASP A 31 -19.11 4.57 5.34
N ALA A 32 -20.39 4.21 5.20
CA ALA A 32 -21.43 5.16 4.80
C ALA A 32 -21.60 6.32 5.80
N ALA A 33 -21.28 6.10 7.08
CA ALA A 33 -21.44 7.10 8.13
C ALA A 33 -20.41 8.23 8.04
N SER A 34 -19.21 7.92 7.54
CA SER A 34 -18.07 8.84 7.47
C SER A 34 -17.73 9.30 6.06
N ASN A 35 -18.35 8.71 5.03
CA ASN A 35 -17.97 8.94 3.63
C ASN A 35 -18.00 10.42 3.22
N ALA A 36 -18.92 11.22 3.79
CA ALA A 36 -18.99 12.66 3.50
C ALA A 36 -17.83 13.47 4.12
N GLN A 37 -17.18 12.94 5.15
CA GLN A 37 -16.05 13.53 5.88
C GLN A 37 -14.71 12.89 5.47
N THR A 38 -14.73 11.89 4.58
CA THR A 38 -13.53 11.23 4.09
C THR A 38 -13.10 11.81 2.74
N VAL A 39 -11.82 12.20 2.65
CA VAL A 39 -11.16 12.58 1.40
C VAL A 39 -10.05 11.57 1.12
N ILE A 40 -10.08 10.99 -0.08
CA ILE A 40 -9.10 9.99 -0.54
C ILE A 40 -8.36 10.61 -1.72
N ALA A 41 -7.03 10.65 -1.67
CA ALA A 41 -6.24 11.13 -2.79
C ALA A 41 -6.36 10.18 -3.99
N ASP A 42 -6.36 10.71 -5.21
CA ASP A 42 -6.47 9.91 -6.46
C ASP A 42 -5.36 8.84 -6.59
N THR A 43 -4.22 9.07 -5.97
CA THR A 43 -3.08 8.14 -5.95
C THR A 43 -3.18 7.08 -4.85
N PHE A 44 -4.20 7.16 -3.99
CA PHE A 44 -4.36 6.40 -2.75
C PHE A 44 -3.21 6.55 -1.74
N ALA A 45 -2.30 7.51 -1.93
CA ALA A 45 -1.16 7.73 -1.04
C ALA A 45 -1.57 8.37 0.30
N GLU A 46 -2.69 9.11 0.31
CA GLU A 46 -3.20 9.80 1.49
C GLU A 46 -4.72 9.67 1.63
N VAL A 47 -5.19 9.46 2.85
CA VAL A 47 -6.60 9.52 3.25
C VAL A 47 -6.74 10.49 4.41
N ARG A 48 -7.72 11.37 4.37
CA ARG A 48 -8.13 12.24 5.48
C ARG A 48 -9.53 11.87 5.89
N THR A 49 -9.76 11.63 7.17
CA THR A 49 -11.04 11.16 7.68
C THR A 49 -11.23 11.55 9.15
N VAL A 50 -12.34 11.12 9.72
CA VAL A 50 -12.69 11.34 11.13
C VAL A 50 -12.44 10.09 11.98
N VAL A 51 -12.29 10.27 13.30
CA VAL A 51 -12.28 9.16 14.25
C VAL A 51 -13.62 8.42 14.20
N GLY A 52 -13.57 7.09 14.30
CA GLY A 52 -14.70 6.18 14.15
C GLY A 52 -14.84 5.59 12.76
N THR A 53 -14.21 6.17 11.73
CA THR A 53 -14.30 5.66 10.36
C THR A 53 -13.69 4.27 10.21
N VAL A 54 -14.42 3.39 9.53
CA VAL A 54 -13.92 2.12 8.99
C VAL A 54 -13.52 2.34 7.54
N LEU A 55 -12.23 2.17 7.25
CA LEU A 55 -11.69 2.17 5.90
C LEU A 55 -11.61 0.74 5.38
N THR A 56 -12.17 0.48 4.20
CA THR A 56 -11.97 -0.77 3.45
C THR A 56 -10.98 -0.51 2.32
N ILE A 57 -9.87 -1.26 2.33
CA ILE A 57 -8.75 -1.08 1.41
C ILE A 57 -8.59 -2.36 0.60
N SER A 58 -8.56 -2.22 -0.73
CA SER A 58 -8.26 -3.30 -1.65
C SER A 58 -6.87 -3.09 -2.24
N VAL A 59 -6.06 -4.14 -2.22
CA VAL A 59 -4.70 -4.14 -2.74
C VAL A 59 -4.47 -5.32 -3.66
N ARG A 60 -3.54 -5.17 -4.60
CA ARG A 60 -2.99 -6.28 -5.38
C ARG A 60 -1.48 -6.35 -5.25
N MET A 61 -0.94 -7.53 -5.48
CA MET A 61 0.48 -7.77 -5.63
C MET A 61 0.85 -7.75 -7.12
N GLU A 62 1.97 -7.11 -7.45
CA GLU A 62 2.49 -7.05 -8.81
C GLU A 62 3.99 -7.34 -8.89
N VAL A 63 4.42 -7.92 -10.01
CA VAL A 63 5.82 -8.05 -10.40
C VAL A 63 5.95 -7.48 -11.80
N GLY A 64 6.86 -6.52 -12.00
CA GLY A 64 7.00 -5.84 -13.28
C GLY A 64 5.71 -5.20 -13.83
N GLY A 65 4.82 -4.73 -12.95
CA GLY A 65 3.53 -4.12 -13.30
C GLY A 65 2.40 -5.11 -13.63
N GLN A 66 2.68 -6.42 -13.64
CA GLN A 66 1.66 -7.45 -13.85
C GLN A 66 1.21 -8.05 -12.54
N LEU A 67 -0.07 -8.44 -12.45
CA LEU A 67 -0.61 -9.14 -11.29
C LEU A 67 0.25 -10.38 -10.98
N TYR A 68 0.68 -10.51 -9.73
CA TYR A 68 1.42 -11.65 -9.23
C TYR A 68 0.49 -12.56 -8.41
N PRO A 69 -0.01 -13.67 -8.98
CA PRO A 69 -1.07 -14.47 -8.36
C PRO A 69 -0.48 -15.39 -7.29
N VAL A 70 -0.36 -14.86 -6.07
CA VAL A 70 0.13 -15.58 -4.89
C VAL A 70 -0.97 -15.76 -3.84
N ASN A 71 -0.88 -16.85 -3.08
CA ASN A 71 -1.70 -17.08 -1.89
C ASN A 71 -0.78 -17.03 -0.68
N GLU A 72 -0.74 -15.90 0.01
CA GLU A 72 0.19 -15.67 1.13
C GLU A 72 -0.40 -14.67 2.12
N ALA A 73 0.11 -14.65 3.35
CA ALA A 73 -0.32 -13.70 4.36
C ALA A 73 0.87 -12.93 4.91
N PHE A 74 0.71 -11.62 5.08
CA PHE A 74 1.75 -10.73 5.59
C PHE A 74 1.18 -9.88 6.71
N ASP A 75 2.00 -9.57 7.69
CA ASP A 75 1.67 -8.53 8.66
C ASP A 75 1.99 -7.16 8.02
N MET A 76 1.00 -6.29 7.98
CA MET A 76 1.13 -4.89 7.63
C MET A 76 1.03 -4.07 8.92
N PRO A 77 2.17 -3.63 9.49
CA PRO A 77 2.15 -2.75 10.64
C PRO A 77 1.59 -1.39 10.22
N ILE A 78 0.67 -0.86 11.01
CA ILE A 78 0.13 0.49 10.85
C ILE A 78 0.58 1.30 12.05
N THR A 79 1.47 2.26 11.83
CA THR A 79 2.14 2.96 12.93
C THR A 79 1.71 4.41 12.97
N SER A 80 1.27 4.88 14.13
CA SER A 80 1.02 6.29 14.32
C SER A 80 2.32 7.08 14.47
N VAL A 81 2.30 8.38 14.18
CA VAL A 81 3.49 9.26 14.29
C VAL A 81 4.09 9.28 15.70
N ASP A 82 3.30 9.05 16.75
CA ASP A 82 3.76 8.94 18.14
C ASP A 82 4.14 7.50 18.57
N GLY A 83 4.20 6.55 17.63
CA GLY A 83 4.83 5.24 17.82
C GLY A 83 3.90 4.09 18.21
N ARG A 84 2.57 4.26 18.23
CA ARG A 84 1.66 3.11 18.42
C ARG A 84 1.57 2.28 17.16
N VAL A 85 1.53 0.97 17.34
CA VAL A 85 1.47 0.02 16.23
C VAL A 85 0.16 -0.75 16.29
N TYR A 86 -0.57 -0.76 15.18
CA TYR A 86 -1.69 -1.64 14.93
C TYR A 86 -1.26 -2.68 13.89
N PRO A 87 -0.94 -3.93 14.29
CA PRO A 87 -0.57 -4.96 13.34
C PRO A 87 -1.82 -5.47 12.62
N LYS A 88 -1.85 -5.37 11.29
CA LYS A 88 -2.92 -5.96 10.47
C LYS A 88 -2.36 -7.13 9.67
N ARG A 89 -2.82 -8.34 9.95
CA ARG A 89 -2.56 -9.48 9.07
C ARG A 89 -3.43 -9.38 7.83
N VAL A 90 -2.81 -9.37 6.66
CA VAL A 90 -3.47 -9.27 5.35
C VAL A 90 -3.26 -10.57 4.60
N LEU A 91 -4.35 -11.20 4.19
CA LEU A 91 -4.36 -12.42 3.39
C LEU A 91 -4.54 -12.07 1.92
N PHE A 92 -3.56 -12.43 1.10
CA PHE A 92 -3.65 -12.36 -0.35
C PHE A 92 -4.17 -13.70 -0.88
N GLU A 93 -5.19 -13.60 -1.74
CA GLU A 93 -5.74 -14.70 -2.52
C GLU A 93 -5.60 -14.34 -4.01
N ALA A 94 -4.95 -15.21 -4.78
CA ALA A 94 -4.62 -14.96 -6.19
C ALA A 94 -4.01 -13.56 -6.44
N GLY A 95 -3.15 -13.12 -5.52
CA GLY A 95 -2.47 -11.83 -5.60
C GLY A 95 -3.33 -10.62 -5.24
N ARG A 96 -4.51 -10.79 -4.65
CA ARG A 96 -5.36 -9.68 -4.18
C ARG A 96 -5.76 -9.84 -2.73
N ALA A 97 -5.93 -8.74 -2.03
CA ALA A 97 -6.43 -8.73 -0.68
C ALA A 97 -7.40 -7.56 -0.49
N THR A 98 -8.39 -7.75 0.39
CA THR A 98 -9.21 -6.65 0.91
C THR A 98 -9.22 -6.74 2.42
N PHE A 99 -9.00 -5.61 3.09
CA PHE A 99 -8.96 -5.56 4.54
C PHE A 99 -9.51 -4.24 5.05
N THR A 100 -9.91 -4.25 6.32
CA THR A 100 -10.48 -3.08 6.99
C THR A 100 -9.57 -2.54 8.08
N ILE A 101 -9.60 -1.22 8.28
CA ILE A 101 -8.97 -0.56 9.43
C ILE A 101 -9.98 0.38 10.05
N THR A 102 -10.14 0.33 11.37
CA THR A 102 -10.96 1.27 12.13
C THR A 102 -10.08 2.36 12.71
N MET A 103 -10.39 3.63 12.41
CA MET A 103 -9.68 4.79 12.94
C MET A 103 -10.15 5.09 14.36
N THR A 104 -9.55 4.47 15.37
CA THR A 104 -10.02 4.58 16.76
C THR A 104 -9.56 5.83 17.49
N GLU A 105 -8.51 6.49 17.00
CA GLU A 105 -7.89 7.63 17.68
C GLU A 105 -7.49 8.73 16.68
N PRO A 106 -7.52 10.01 17.09
CA PRO A 106 -7.22 11.15 16.22
C PRO A 106 -5.70 11.27 16.01
N ARG A 107 -5.19 10.58 14.98
CA ARG A 107 -3.77 10.43 14.73
C ARG A 107 -3.46 10.40 13.25
N ILE A 108 -2.18 10.61 12.95
CA ILE A 108 -1.60 10.31 11.65
C ILE A 108 -1.03 8.89 11.72
N TRP A 109 -1.55 8.01 10.89
CA TRP A 109 -1.14 6.63 10.73
C TRP A 109 -0.38 6.45 9.42
N ASN A 110 0.71 5.69 9.45
CA ASN A 110 1.53 5.40 8.27
C ASN A 110 1.72 3.90 8.12
N VAL A 111 1.76 3.46 6.87
CA VAL A 111 2.25 2.14 6.46
C VAL A 111 3.31 2.40 5.40
N THR A 112 4.53 1.90 5.61
CA THR A 112 5.64 2.05 4.65
C THR A 112 6.18 0.69 4.22
N ALA A 113 6.95 0.66 3.13
CA ALA A 113 7.61 -0.56 2.67
C ALA A 113 8.59 -1.10 3.72
N GLU A 114 9.36 -0.22 4.37
CA GLU A 114 10.30 -0.60 5.41
C GLU A 114 9.61 -1.30 6.59
N MET A 115 8.44 -0.79 6.98
CA MET A 115 7.65 -1.38 8.07
C MET A 115 7.17 -2.79 7.71
N ILE A 116 6.63 -2.99 6.51
CA ILE A 116 6.19 -4.31 6.03
C ILE A 116 7.38 -5.27 5.94
N ASN A 117 8.51 -4.81 5.39
CA ASN A 117 9.70 -5.63 5.17
C ASN A 117 10.49 -5.93 6.45
N SER A 118 10.28 -5.18 7.53
CA SER A 118 10.98 -5.38 8.80
C SER A 118 10.74 -6.76 9.42
N SER A 119 9.57 -7.36 9.16
CA SER A 119 9.21 -8.70 9.61
C SER A 119 9.48 -9.80 8.58
N LEU A 120 9.98 -9.45 7.40
CA LEU A 120 10.19 -10.36 6.27
C LEU A 120 11.68 -10.63 6.04
N PRO A 121 12.04 -11.87 5.66
CA PRO A 121 13.40 -12.14 5.26
C PRO A 121 13.72 -11.41 3.93
N PRO A 122 14.99 -11.05 3.66
CA PRO A 122 15.37 -10.20 2.52
C PRO A 122 14.84 -10.66 1.15
N GLU A 123 14.78 -11.98 0.93
CA GLU A 123 14.28 -12.58 -0.31
C GLU A 123 12.78 -12.40 -0.53
N LYS A 124 12.04 -12.02 0.52
CA LYS A 124 10.59 -11.73 0.48
C LYS A 124 10.29 -10.24 0.59
N HIS A 125 11.29 -9.37 0.49
CA HIS A 125 11.07 -7.93 0.53
C HIS A 125 10.20 -7.48 -0.64
N MET A 126 9.28 -6.59 -0.34
CA MET A 126 8.31 -6.07 -1.28
C MET A 126 8.41 -4.55 -1.38
N ARG A 127 8.06 -4.03 -2.55
CA ARG A 127 7.86 -2.60 -2.75
C ARG A 127 6.48 -2.19 -2.27
N PHE A 128 6.37 -1.00 -1.69
CA PHE A 128 5.09 -0.39 -1.39
C PHE A 128 5.27 1.14 -1.43
N ALA A 129 4.36 1.84 -2.11
CA ALA A 129 4.44 3.30 -2.21
C ALA A 129 4.15 4.01 -0.87
N GLY A 130 3.55 3.28 0.07
CA GLY A 130 3.13 3.79 1.36
C GLY A 130 1.67 4.23 1.36
N LEU A 131 1.09 4.30 2.55
CA LEU A 131 -0.23 4.86 2.80
C LEU A 131 -0.17 5.70 4.07
N ARG A 132 -0.64 6.94 3.96
CA ARG A 132 -0.82 7.85 5.09
C ARG A 132 -2.31 8.08 5.35
N VAL A 133 -2.76 7.87 6.59
CA VAL A 133 -4.13 8.15 7.00
C VAL A 133 -4.12 9.20 8.11
N VAL A 134 -4.84 10.30 7.92
CA VAL A 134 -5.01 11.36 8.92
C VAL A 134 -6.43 11.26 9.46
N ALA A 135 -6.58 10.82 10.71
CA ALA A 135 -7.85 10.81 11.42
C ALA A 135 -7.92 12.00 12.38
N ALA A 136 -8.99 12.80 12.32
CA ALA A 136 -9.24 13.93 13.21
C ALA A 136 -10.55 13.73 14.01
N GLU A 137 -10.70 14.44 15.12
CA GLU A 137 -12.01 14.56 15.77
C GLU A 137 -12.95 15.43 14.91
N ILE A 138 -14.26 15.25 15.09
CA ILE A 138 -15.31 16.05 14.43
C ILE A 138 -15.52 17.35 15.22
#